data_AF-A0A3S2BYD7-F1
#
_entry.id   AF-A0A3S2BYD7-F1
#
_cell.length_a   1.000
_cell.length_b   1.000
_cell.length_c   1.000
_cell.angle_alpha   90.00
_cell.angle_beta   90.00
_cell.angle_gamma   90.00
#
_symmetry.space_group_name_H-M   'P 1'
#
loop_
_entity.id
_entity.type
_entity.pdbx_description
1 polymer ?
#
loop_
_entity_poly.entity_id
_entity_poly.type
_entity_poly.pdbx_seq_one_letter_code
_entity_poly.pdbx_strand_id
1 'polypeptide(L)'
;PLLLLDRKGEGRVGMLLSDQGWLWARGFEGGGPHVQLYRRIAHWLMKEPELEEERLTADGRGMVLEIRRQTMADDPGAAQIITPSGKTLTVKLEKAEPGVFLGSVETSEIGLYQVANGDLTALAHVGPVNAPEFADVISTENRLKAPAEATGGSARRL
;
A
#
# COMPACT_ATOMS: atom_id res chain seq x y z
N PRO A 1 20.30 -22.28 7.47
CA PRO A 1 19.47 -21.08 7.75
C PRO A 1 18.84 -21.24 9.14
N LEU A 2 18.81 -20.19 9.96
CA LEU A 2 18.24 -20.25 11.32
C LEU A 2 16.70 -20.35 11.30
N LEU A 3 16.06 -19.66 10.36
CA LEU A 3 14.61 -19.59 10.20
C LEU A 3 14.27 -19.94 8.75
N LEU A 4 13.23 -20.75 8.58
CA LEU A 4 12.61 -21.09 7.31
C LEU A 4 11.14 -20.71 7.37
N LEU A 5 10.65 -19.99 6.36
CA LEU A 5 9.25 -19.61 6.20
C LEU A 5 8.73 -20.24 4.90
N ASP A 6 7.51 -20.77 4.92
CA ASP A 6 6.86 -21.37 3.74
C ASP A 6 5.34 -21.17 3.78
N ARG A 7 4.70 -21.25 2.62
CA ARG A 7 3.24 -21.21 2.46
C ARG A 7 2.72 -22.56 1.98
N LYS A 8 1.58 -22.97 2.53
CA LYS A 8 0.86 -24.17 2.07
C LYS A 8 -0.61 -23.84 1.88
N GLY A 9 -0.99 -23.57 0.62
CA GLY A 9 -2.29 -22.99 0.30
C GLY A 9 -2.47 -21.66 1.03
N GLU A 10 -3.56 -21.56 1.79
CA GLU A 10 -3.84 -20.42 2.65
C GLU A 10 -3.10 -20.47 4.00
N GLY A 11 -2.37 -21.54 4.32
CA GLY A 11 -1.62 -21.65 5.58
C GLY A 11 -0.21 -21.07 5.49
N ARG A 12 0.35 -20.73 6.66
CA ARG A 12 1.74 -20.29 6.84
C ARG A 12 2.47 -21.23 7.79
N VAL A 13 3.73 -21.55 7.47
CA VAL A 13 4.59 -22.43 8.27
C VAL A 13 5.92 -21.72 8.52
N GLY A 14 6.34 -21.69 9.78
CA GLY A 14 7.64 -21.17 10.19
C GLY A 14 8.39 -22.24 10.98
N MET A 15 9.62 -22.54 10.57
CA MET A 15 10.50 -23.49 11.25
C MET A 15 11.76 -22.77 11.73
N LEU A 16 11.92 -22.66 13.05
CA LEU A 16 13.12 -22.13 13.68
C LEU A 16 14.02 -23.29 14.10
N LEU A 17 15.19 -23.39 13.49
CA LEU A 17 16.15 -24.49 13.68
C LEU A 17 17.16 -24.18 14.80
N SER A 18 16.69 -23.70 15.94
CA SER A 18 17.52 -23.42 17.12
C SER A 18 16.83 -23.84 18.40
N ASP A 19 17.57 -24.59 19.22
CA ASP A 19 17.21 -24.96 20.59
C ASP A 19 17.75 -23.95 21.61
N GLN A 20 18.54 -22.96 21.18
CA GLN A 20 19.24 -21.99 22.04
C GLN A 20 18.42 -20.73 22.34
N GLY A 21 17.11 -20.72 22.07
CA GLY A 21 16.25 -19.57 22.35
C GLY A 21 16.29 -19.10 23.82
N TRP A 22 16.55 -20.03 24.75
CA TRP A 22 16.69 -19.75 26.17
C TRP A 22 18.01 -19.03 26.52
N LEU A 23 19.09 -19.23 25.75
CA LEU A 23 20.35 -18.50 25.94
C LEU A 23 20.19 -17.03 25.56
N TRP A 24 19.46 -16.75 24.49
CA TRP A 24 19.16 -15.39 24.05
C TRP A 24 18.35 -14.62 25.10
N ALA A 25 17.37 -15.27 25.71
CA ALA A 25 16.59 -14.71 26.83
C ALA A 25 17.45 -14.39 28.06
N ARG A 26 18.61 -15.04 28.22
CA ARG A 26 19.59 -14.77 29.28
C ARG A 26 20.68 -13.79 28.90
N GLY A 27 20.58 -13.14 27.73
CA GLY A 27 21.54 -12.12 27.29
C GLY A 27 22.88 -12.67 26.80
N PHE A 28 22.97 -13.98 26.51
CA PHE A 28 24.17 -14.58 25.96
C PHE A 28 24.53 -13.94 24.61
N GLU A 29 25.78 -13.50 24.43
CA GLU A 29 26.28 -12.76 23.26
C GLU A 29 25.38 -11.57 22.85
N GLY A 30 24.88 -10.83 23.83
CA GLY A 30 24.00 -9.68 23.61
C GLY A 30 22.53 -10.05 23.41
N GLY A 31 22.17 -11.33 23.49
CA GLY A 31 20.80 -11.84 23.58
C GLY A 31 19.90 -11.62 22.36
N GLY A 32 20.34 -10.80 21.41
CA GLY A 32 19.62 -10.44 20.19
C GLY A 32 18.19 -9.93 20.41
N PRO A 33 17.51 -9.52 19.35
CA PRO A 33 16.11 -9.13 19.42
C PRO A 33 15.18 -10.35 19.46
N HIS A 34 15.43 -11.33 20.34
CA HIS A 34 14.73 -12.62 20.35
C HIS A 34 13.21 -12.46 20.58
N VAL A 35 12.78 -11.60 21.51
CA VAL A 35 11.35 -11.32 21.73
C VAL A 35 10.70 -10.77 20.47
N GLN A 36 11.35 -9.82 19.78
CA GLN A 36 10.84 -9.24 18.53
C GLN A 36 10.76 -10.28 17.41
N LEU A 37 11.77 -11.16 17.31
CA LEU A 37 11.80 -12.24 16.35
C LEU A 37 10.61 -13.18 16.55
N TYR A 38 10.44 -13.74 17.75
CA TYR A 38 9.32 -14.65 18.06
C TYR A 38 7.97 -13.97 17.84
N ARG A 39 7.84 -12.71 18.26
CA ARG A 39 6.61 -11.92 18.08
C ARG A 39 6.30 -11.69 16.61
N ARG A 40 7.28 -11.34 15.78
CA ARG A 40 7.08 -11.14 14.34
C ARG A 40 6.77 -12.46 13.65
N ILE A 41 7.41 -13.57 14.02
CA ILE A 41 7.07 -14.90 13.50
C ILE A 41 5.61 -15.25 13.85
N ALA A 42 5.20 -15.05 15.10
CA ALA A 42 3.83 -15.33 15.53
C ALA A 42 2.80 -14.49 14.74
N HIS A 43 3.01 -13.17 14.61
CA HIS A 43 2.12 -12.31 13.83
C HIS A 43 2.14 -12.66 12.34
N TRP A 44 3.31 -13.01 11.79
CA TRP A 44 3.40 -13.49 10.42
C TRP A 44 2.57 -14.76 10.21
N LEU A 45 2.65 -15.73 11.12
CA LEU A 45 1.83 -16.94 11.08
C LEU A 45 0.32 -16.64 11.18
N MET A 46 -0.06 -15.56 11.88
CA MET A 46 -1.43 -15.06 11.98
C MET A 46 -1.90 -14.23 10.77
N LYS A 47 -1.08 -14.10 9.71
CA LYS A 47 -1.37 -13.27 8.54
C LYS A 47 -1.55 -11.78 8.85
N GLU A 48 -0.75 -11.25 9.77
CA GLU A 48 -0.72 -9.80 10.00
C GLU A 48 -0.36 -9.05 8.70
N PRO A 49 -1.22 -8.13 8.20
CA PRO A 49 -1.01 -7.44 6.93
C PRO A 49 0.31 -6.65 6.85
N GLU A 50 0.76 -6.11 7.99
CA GLU A 50 2.03 -5.40 8.10
C GLU A 50 3.26 -6.29 7.91
N LEU A 51 3.09 -7.61 8.01
CA LEU A 51 4.15 -8.61 7.85
C LEU A 51 4.01 -9.43 6.55
N GLU A 52 3.18 -9.00 5.60
CA GLU A 52 3.17 -9.60 4.27
C GLU A 52 4.55 -9.50 3.60
N GLU A 53 5.06 -10.65 3.15
CA GLU A 53 6.32 -10.72 2.41
C GLU A 53 6.21 -10.09 1.03
N GLU A 54 5.02 -10.22 0.43
CA GLU A 54 4.72 -9.76 -0.92
C GLU A 54 3.64 -8.68 -0.84
N ARG A 55 4.05 -7.41 -0.90
CA ARG A 55 3.16 -6.26 -0.76
C ARG A 55 3.50 -5.17 -1.77
N LEU A 56 2.46 -4.55 -2.32
CA LEU A 56 2.55 -3.35 -3.16
C LEU A 56 1.72 -2.25 -2.50
N THR A 57 2.31 -1.09 -2.27
CA THR A 57 1.61 0.12 -1.84
C THR A 57 1.92 1.25 -2.79
N ALA A 58 0.96 2.17 -2.91
CA ALA A 58 1.09 3.36 -3.72
C ALA A 58 0.48 4.52 -2.93
N ASP A 59 1.18 5.65 -2.90
CA ASP A 59 0.81 6.82 -2.11
C ASP A 59 1.02 8.08 -2.96
N GLY A 60 0.06 9.00 -2.90
CA GLY A 60 0.18 10.30 -3.56
C GLY A 60 0.71 11.36 -2.62
N ARG A 61 1.81 12.02 -2.99
CA ARG A 61 2.37 13.19 -2.28
C ARG A 61 2.39 14.40 -3.19
N GLY A 62 1.36 15.25 -3.09
CA GLY A 62 1.19 16.38 -4.00
C GLY A 62 0.93 15.89 -5.43
N MET A 63 1.84 16.20 -6.35
CA MET A 63 1.80 15.71 -7.74
C MET A 63 2.70 14.49 -7.99
N VAL A 64 3.30 13.92 -6.95
CA VAL A 64 4.20 12.76 -7.05
C VAL A 64 3.46 11.51 -6.61
N LEU A 65 3.53 10.46 -7.42
CA LEU A 65 3.11 9.11 -7.05
C LEU A 65 4.33 8.35 -6.53
N GLU A 66 4.29 7.95 -5.26
CA GLU A 66 5.30 7.08 -4.63
C GLU A 66 4.80 5.63 -4.67
N ILE A 67 5.66 4.71 -5.09
CA ILE A 67 5.36 3.28 -5.21
C ILE A 67 6.36 2.54 -4.34
N ARG A 68 5.84 1.67 -3.46
CA ARG A 68 6.67 0.80 -2.63
C ARG A 68 6.27 -0.65 -2.86
N ARG A 69 7.25 -1.45 -3.24
CA ARG A 69 7.12 -2.89 -3.46
C ARG A 69 8.00 -3.61 -2.46
N GLN A 70 7.41 -4.47 -1.66
CA GLN A 70 8.13 -5.36 -0.74
C GLN A 70 8.04 -6.78 -1.27
N THR A 71 9.17 -7.44 -1.52
CA THR A 71 9.25 -8.82 -2.02
C THR A 71 10.47 -9.55 -1.47
N MET A 72 10.39 -10.87 -1.35
CA MET A 72 11.54 -11.72 -1.03
C MET A 72 12.42 -12.01 -2.26
N ALA A 73 11.96 -11.69 -3.47
CA ALA A 73 12.74 -11.85 -4.70
C ALA A 73 13.81 -10.77 -4.85
N ASP A 74 14.87 -11.07 -5.60
CA ASP A 74 15.97 -10.13 -5.83
C ASP A 74 15.59 -8.99 -6.81
N ASP A 75 14.58 -9.20 -7.66
CA ASP A 75 14.07 -8.22 -8.61
C ASP A 75 12.53 -8.33 -8.73
N PRO A 76 11.77 -7.27 -8.39
CA PRO A 76 10.32 -7.23 -8.58
C PRO A 76 9.88 -6.90 -10.02
N GLY A 77 10.82 -6.56 -10.91
CA GLY A 77 10.52 -6.03 -12.23
C GLY A 77 9.92 -4.61 -12.18
N ALA A 78 9.37 -4.17 -13.31
CA ALA A 78 8.78 -2.85 -13.43
C ALA A 78 7.31 -2.83 -12.93
N ALA A 79 6.90 -1.72 -12.34
CA ALA A 79 5.50 -1.45 -12.02
C ALA A 79 4.79 -0.82 -13.23
N GLN A 80 3.56 -1.27 -13.52
CA GLN A 80 2.67 -0.64 -14.49
C GLN A 80 1.72 0.30 -13.76
N ILE A 81 1.48 1.47 -14.33
CA ILE A 81 0.61 2.50 -13.77
C ILE A 81 -0.45 2.84 -14.81
N ILE A 82 -1.71 2.86 -14.40
CA ILE A 82 -2.82 3.39 -15.17
C ILE A 82 -3.18 4.75 -14.59
N THR A 83 -3.09 5.79 -15.42
CA THR A 83 -3.42 7.17 -15.06
C THR A 83 -4.94 7.37 -14.96
N PRO A 84 -5.42 8.46 -14.34
CA PRO A 84 -6.85 8.81 -14.33
C PRO A 84 -7.46 8.92 -15.74
N SER A 85 -6.68 9.35 -16.74
CA SER A 85 -7.10 9.36 -18.15
C SER A 85 -7.08 7.99 -18.85
N GLY A 86 -6.63 6.93 -18.17
CA GLY A 86 -6.52 5.58 -18.70
C GLY A 86 -5.24 5.28 -19.48
N LYS A 87 -4.25 6.18 -19.48
CA LYS A 87 -2.95 5.94 -20.11
C LYS A 87 -2.12 5.00 -19.24
N THR A 88 -1.33 4.15 -19.88
CA THR A 88 -0.42 3.22 -19.21
C THR A 88 1.00 3.76 -19.21
N LEU A 89 1.64 3.74 -18.06
CA LEU A 89 3.05 4.11 -17.85
C LEU A 89 3.76 2.93 -17.17
N THR A 90 5.07 2.84 -17.35
CA THR A 90 5.88 1.79 -16.72
C THR A 90 7.06 2.42 -15.98
N VAL A 91 7.29 1.96 -14.76
CA VAL A 91 8.29 2.52 -13.86
C VAL A 91 9.18 1.40 -13.34
N LYS A 92 10.48 1.60 -13.47
CA LYS A 92 11.45 0.70 -12.87
C LYS A 92 11.51 0.97 -11.37
N LEU A 93 11.44 -0.10 -10.57
CA LEU A 93 11.61 -0.01 -9.13
C LEU A 93 13.08 -0.22 -8.77
N GLU A 94 13.60 0.62 -7.89
CA GLU A 94 14.98 0.58 -7.43
C GLU A 94 15.05 0.05 -6.00
N LYS A 95 16.05 -0.79 -5.72
CA LYS A 95 16.23 -1.40 -4.40
C LYS A 95 16.65 -0.34 -3.39
N ALA A 96 15.83 -0.15 -2.35
CA ALA A 96 16.11 0.80 -1.26
C ALA A 96 16.65 0.09 -0.02
N GLU A 97 16.02 -1.02 0.37
CA GLU A 97 16.41 -1.84 1.53
C GLU A 97 16.31 -3.33 1.15
N PRO A 98 16.87 -4.26 1.93
CA PRO A 98 16.66 -5.69 1.70
C PRO A 98 15.16 -6.02 1.60
N GLY A 99 14.74 -6.50 0.42
CA GLY A 99 13.35 -6.84 0.11
C GLY A 99 12.42 -5.65 -0.13
N VAL A 100 12.92 -4.41 -0.19
CA VAL A 100 12.12 -3.20 -0.43
C VAL A 100 12.63 -2.47 -1.66
N PHE A 101 11.71 -2.18 -2.57
CA PHE A 101 11.95 -1.49 -3.82
C PHE A 101 11.02 -0.30 -3.94
N LEU A 102 11.56 0.84 -4.39
CA LEU A 102 10.85 2.10 -4.49
C LEU A 102 10.84 2.60 -5.92
N GLY A 103 9.76 3.24 -6.32
CA GLY A 103 9.67 4.01 -7.55
C GLY A 103 8.89 5.28 -7.31
N SER A 104 9.17 6.31 -8.09
CA SER A 104 8.41 7.56 -8.04
C SER A 104 8.14 8.08 -9.45
N VAL A 105 6.99 8.72 -9.60
CA VAL A 105 6.60 9.37 -10.85
C VAL A 105 6.03 10.73 -10.56
N GLU A 106 6.58 11.75 -11.20
CA GLU A 106 5.91 13.04 -11.29
C GLU A 106 4.74 12.94 -12.26
N THR A 107 3.57 13.34 -11.77
CA THR A 107 2.33 13.24 -12.52
C THR A 107 1.83 14.63 -12.92
N SER A 108 1.12 14.70 -14.04
CA SER A 108 0.48 15.93 -14.53
C SER A 108 -1.04 15.92 -14.36
N GLU A 109 -1.62 14.78 -13.98
CA GLU A 109 -3.07 14.60 -13.82
C GLU A 109 -3.41 14.39 -12.35
N ILE A 110 -4.49 15.03 -11.89
CA ILE A 110 -5.06 14.82 -10.56
C ILE A 110 -6.09 13.69 -10.65
N GLY A 111 -6.10 12.80 -9.67
CA GLY A 111 -7.11 11.76 -9.53
C GLY A 111 -6.55 10.42 -9.06
N LEU A 112 -7.30 9.36 -9.37
CA LEU A 112 -6.99 8.00 -8.95
C LEU A 112 -6.06 7.31 -9.95
N TYR A 113 -4.93 6.82 -9.45
CA TYR A 113 -3.97 6.01 -10.16
C TYR A 113 -4.08 4.56 -9.71
N GLN A 114 -3.95 3.65 -10.66
CA GLN A 114 -3.85 2.22 -10.37
C GLN A 114 -2.44 1.74 -10.68
N VAL A 115 -1.79 1.13 -9.71
CA VAL A 115 -0.45 0.57 -9.84
C VAL A 115 -0.55 -0.95 -9.78
N ALA A 116 0.12 -1.64 -10.69
CA ALA A 116 0.20 -3.09 -10.74
C ALA A 116 1.67 -3.55 -10.83
N ASN A 117 2.01 -4.62 -10.12
CA ASN A 117 3.29 -5.29 -10.22
C ASN A 117 3.09 -6.79 -9.99
N GLY A 118 3.23 -7.59 -11.05
CA GLY A 118 2.83 -9.00 -11.03
C GLY A 118 1.34 -9.14 -10.74
N ASP A 119 1.00 -9.96 -9.74
CA ASP A 119 -0.38 -10.21 -9.31
C ASP A 119 -0.91 -9.18 -8.28
N LEU A 120 -0.06 -8.24 -7.85
CA LEU A 120 -0.42 -7.22 -6.86
C LEU A 120 -0.90 -5.94 -7.52
N THR A 121 -1.95 -5.35 -6.95
CA THR A 121 -2.49 -4.06 -7.38
C THR A 121 -2.69 -3.13 -6.18
N ALA A 122 -2.40 -1.84 -6.36
CA ALA A 122 -2.64 -0.79 -5.39
C ALA A 122 -3.29 0.44 -6.06
N LEU A 123 -4.08 1.18 -5.29
CA LEU A 123 -4.70 2.42 -5.74
C LEU A 123 -4.14 3.59 -4.93
N ALA A 124 -3.88 4.71 -5.60
CA ALA A 124 -3.40 5.92 -4.97
C ALA A 124 -4.10 7.14 -5.57
N HIS A 125 -4.49 8.08 -4.73
CA HIS A 125 -4.99 9.38 -5.18
C HIS A 125 -3.83 10.38 -5.21
N VAL A 126 -3.59 11.01 -6.36
CA VAL A 126 -2.58 12.05 -6.53
C VAL A 126 -3.28 13.39 -6.78
N GLY A 127 -2.86 14.43 -6.07
CA GLY A 127 -3.44 15.76 -6.14
C GLY A 127 -3.54 16.44 -4.78
N PRO A 128 -4.14 17.64 -4.72
CA PRO A 128 -4.33 18.37 -3.49
C PRO A 128 -5.14 17.55 -2.48
N VAL A 129 -4.65 17.49 -1.23
CA VAL A 129 -5.40 16.89 -0.10
C VAL A 129 -6.74 17.62 0.12
N ASN A 130 -6.81 18.88 -0.30
CA ASN A 130 -7.99 19.74 -0.23
C ASN A 130 -8.57 19.99 -1.63
N ALA A 131 -8.96 18.92 -2.33
CA ALA A 131 -9.57 19.06 -3.64
C ALA A 131 -10.90 19.86 -3.54
N PRO A 132 -11.21 20.76 -4.48
CA PRO A 132 -12.43 21.58 -4.43
C PRO A 132 -13.72 20.75 -4.36
N GLU A 133 -13.70 19.50 -4.83
CA GLU A 133 -14.77 18.52 -4.71
C GLU A 133 -15.15 18.20 -3.25
N PHE A 134 -14.20 18.38 -2.31
CA PHE A 134 -14.42 18.18 -0.87
C PHE A 134 -14.71 19.48 -0.11
N ALA A 135 -14.70 20.64 -0.78
CA ALA A 135 -14.90 21.94 -0.13
C ALA A 135 -16.36 22.23 0.22
N ASP A 136 -17.33 21.64 -0.49
CA ASP A 136 -18.76 21.91 -0.35
C ASP A 136 -19.57 20.60 -0.37
N VAL A 137 -19.33 19.74 0.62
CA VAL A 137 -19.95 18.40 0.75
C VAL A 137 -21.40 18.48 1.23
N ILE A 138 -21.88 19.67 1.56
CA ILE A 138 -23.25 19.92 2.03
C ILE A 138 -24.14 20.13 0.82
N SER A 139 -25.10 19.22 0.61
CA SER A 139 -26.11 19.38 -0.43
C SER A 139 -26.85 20.72 -0.29
N THR A 140 -26.98 21.47 -1.39
CA THR A 140 -27.63 22.78 -1.44
C THR A 140 -28.69 22.84 -2.55
N GLU A 141 -29.84 23.43 -2.23
CA GLU A 141 -30.92 23.68 -3.19
C GLU A 141 -30.63 24.90 -4.07
N ASN A 142 -29.71 25.79 -3.63
CA ASN A 142 -29.49 27.10 -4.23
C ASN A 142 -29.06 27.03 -5.70
N ARG A 143 -28.22 26.03 -6.06
CA ARG A 143 -27.73 25.88 -7.44
C ARG A 143 -28.82 25.44 -8.42
N LEU A 144 -29.86 24.75 -7.93
CA LEU A 144 -30.95 24.21 -8.75
C LEU A 144 -32.22 25.08 -8.71
N LYS A 145 -32.25 26.13 -7.88
CA LYS A 145 -33.43 26.96 -7.67
C LYS A 145 -33.91 27.67 -8.94
N ALA A 146 -33.02 28.37 -9.65
CA ALA A 146 -33.36 29.09 -10.89
C ALA A 146 -33.93 28.19 -12.01
N PRO A 147 -33.30 27.05 -12.37
CA PRO A 147 -33.88 26.15 -13.37
C PRO A 147 -35.15 25.44 -12.88
N ALA A 148 -35.28 25.16 -11.57
CA ALA A 148 -36.50 24.60 -11.02
C ALA A 148 -37.67 25.58 -11.12
N GLU A 149 -37.49 26.85 -10.77
CA GLU A 149 -38.52 27.89 -10.89
C GLU A 149 -38.92 28.13 -12.35
N ALA A 150 -37.95 28.14 -13.27
CA ALA A 150 -38.20 28.32 -14.71
C ALA A 150 -39.03 27.19 -15.34
N THR A 151 -38.98 25.99 -14.75
CA THR A 151 -39.68 24.79 -15.25
C THR A 151 -40.91 24.40 -14.42
N GLY A 152 -41.23 25.16 -13.38
CA GLY A 152 -42.31 24.85 -12.43
C GLY A 152 -42.00 23.68 -11.49
N GLY A 153 -40.74 23.27 -11.39
CA GLY A 153 -40.25 22.23 -10.47
C GLY A 153 -39.89 22.76 -9.08
N SER A 154 -39.40 21.88 -8.21
CA SER A 154 -38.91 22.24 -6.87
C SER A 154 -37.65 21.44 -6.51
N ALA A 155 -36.65 22.08 -5.89
CA ALA A 155 -35.50 21.42 -5.30
C ALA A 155 -35.74 21.23 -3.79
N ARG A 156 -35.43 20.04 -3.26
CA ARG A 156 -35.58 19.73 -1.83
C ARG A 156 -34.38 18.94 -1.33
N ARG A 157 -33.90 19.29 -0.14
CA ARG A 157 -32.96 18.52 0.66
C ARG A 157 -33.75 17.58 1.58
N LEU A 158 -33.47 16.27 1.51
CA LEU A 158 -34.09 15.23 2.33
C LEU A 158 -33.17 14.85 3.50
#